data_AF-A0AAP8N6V4-F1
#
_entry.id   AF-A0AAP8N6V4-F1
#
_cell.length_a   1.000
_cell.length_b   1.000
_cell.length_c   1.000
_cell.angle_alpha   90.00
_cell.angle_beta   90.00
_cell.angle_gamma   90.00
#
_symmetry.space_group_name_H-M   'P 1'
#
loop_
_entity.id
_entity.type
_entity.pdbx_description
1 polymer ?
#
loop_
_entity_poly.entity_id
_entity_poly.type
_entity_poly.pdbx_seq_one_letter_code
_entity_poly.pdbx_strand_id
1 'polypeptide(L)'
;LEQRLNDRLVERLQQERDPARRDLIYGFPQQFGALKDCLQSFLEGVFKPNAFEERALLRGVYFTSGTQEGSPIDRLIGSKAQSM
;
A
#
# COMPACT_ATOMS: atom_id res chain seq x y z
N LEU A 1 -8.26 -7.14 4.44
CA LEU A 1 -6.99 -6.83 5.15
C LEU A 1 -7.21 -5.77 6.22
N GLU A 2 -7.94 -4.70 5.92
CA GLU A 2 -8.36 -3.68 6.90
C GLU A 2 -8.96 -4.27 8.19
N GLN A 3 -9.91 -5.21 8.10
CA GLN A 3 -10.45 -5.88 9.29
C GLN A 3 -9.35 -6.51 10.17
N ARG A 4 -8.39 -7.21 9.56
CA ARG A 4 -7.25 -7.81 10.29
C ARG A 4 -6.33 -6.76 10.92
N LEU A 5 -6.28 -5.54 10.39
CA LEU A 5 -5.56 -4.42 11.00
C LEU A 5 -6.35 -3.89 12.22
N ASN A 6 -7.68 -3.73 12.08
CA ASN A 6 -8.57 -3.32 13.16
C ASN A 6 -8.55 -4.33 14.33
N ASP A 7 -8.61 -5.63 14.05
CA ASP A 7 -8.60 -6.68 15.08
C ASP A 7 -7.32 -6.65 15.95
N ARG A 8 -6.21 -6.14 15.40
CA ARG A 8 -4.91 -6.02 16.10
C ARG A 8 -4.69 -4.63 16.71
N LEU A 9 -5.59 -3.68 16.45
CA LEU A 9 -5.38 -2.29 16.82
C LEU A 9 -5.22 -2.11 18.33
N VAL A 10 -6.11 -2.74 19.11
CA VAL A 10 -6.10 -2.64 20.58
C VAL A 10 -4.78 -3.16 21.16
N GLU A 11 -4.32 -4.33 20.72
CA GLU A 11 -3.04 -4.91 21.15
C GLU A 11 -1.86 -3.98 20.82
N ARG A 12 -1.83 -3.45 19.60
CA ARG A 12 -0.76 -2.54 19.15
C ARG A 12 -0.74 -1.24 19.93
N LEU A 13 -1.90 -0.67 20.23
CA LEU A 13 -2.01 0.52 21.06
C LEU A 13 -1.56 0.23 22.49
N GLN A 14 -1.88 -0.92 23.08
CA GLN A 14 -1.41 -1.24 24.44
C GLN A 14 0.12 -1.37 24.53
N GLN A 15 0.77 -1.86 23.49
CA GLN A 15 2.22 -2.07 23.44
C GLN A 15 3.01 -0.77 23.18
N GLU A 16 2.41 0.22 22.50
CA GLU A 16 3.07 1.49 22.18
C GLU A 16 2.93 2.52 23.30
N ARG A 17 4.07 3.05 23.75
CA ARG A 17 4.16 4.00 24.87
C ARG A 17 4.19 5.44 24.40
N ASP A 18 4.77 5.69 23.22
CA ASP A 18 4.90 7.03 22.66
C ASP A 18 3.53 7.53 22.14
N PRO A 19 2.97 8.61 22.72
CA PRO A 19 1.69 9.16 22.28
C PRO A 19 1.62 9.48 20.78
N ALA A 20 2.69 10.03 20.21
CA ALA A 20 2.71 10.38 18.80
C ALA A 20 2.65 9.14 17.90
N ARG A 21 3.32 8.06 18.29
CA ARG A 21 3.26 6.78 17.56
C ARG A 21 1.92 6.09 17.73
N ARG A 22 1.27 6.22 18.89
CA ARG A 22 -0.09 5.71 19.11
C ARG A 22 -1.10 6.36 18.17
N ASP A 23 -1.01 7.67 17.97
CA ASP A 23 -1.88 8.40 17.04
C ASP A 23 -1.73 7.87 15.60
N LEU A 24 -0.48 7.62 15.16
CA LEU A 24 -0.20 7.02 13.86
C LEU A 24 -0.77 5.59 13.75
N ILE A 25 -0.60 4.76 14.78
CA ILE A 25 -1.16 3.40 14.83
C ILE A 25 -2.69 3.43 14.75
N TYR A 26 -3.32 4.36 15.45
CA TYR A 26 -4.77 4.52 15.46
C TYR A 26 -5.34 4.90 14.09
N GLY A 27 -4.68 5.84 13.38
CA GLY A 27 -5.13 6.28 12.06
C GLY A 27 -4.83 5.29 10.92
N PHE A 28 -3.87 4.39 11.09
CA PHE A 28 -3.37 3.54 10.01
C PHE A 28 -4.44 2.64 9.35
N PRO A 29 -5.33 1.92 10.09
CA PRO A 29 -6.36 1.09 9.46
C PRO A 29 -7.29 1.87 8.54
N GLN A 30 -7.69 3.09 8.93
CA GLN A 30 -8.55 3.94 8.11
C GLN A 30 -7.83 4.44 6.85
N GLN A 31 -6.57 4.87 6.98
CA GLN A 31 -5.74 5.26 5.84
C GLN A 31 -5.53 4.09 4.87
N PHE A 32 -5.33 2.89 5.39
CA PHE A 32 -5.22 1.67 4.59
C PHE A 32 -6.55 1.34 3.87
N GLY A 33 -7.69 1.47 4.56
CA GLY A 33 -9.02 1.29 3.99
C GLY A 33 -9.31 2.24 2.84
N ALA A 34 -8.84 3.49 2.93
CA ALA A 34 -9.00 4.49 1.87
C ALA A 34 -8.32 4.10 0.54
N LEU A 35 -7.35 3.17 0.55
CA LEU A 35 -6.74 2.65 -0.68
C LEU A 35 -7.68 1.77 -1.51
N LYS A 36 -8.74 1.21 -0.88
CA LYS A 36 -9.59 0.18 -1.49
C LYS A 36 -10.23 0.64 -2.79
N ASP A 37 -10.90 1.79 -2.77
CA ASP A 37 -11.68 2.25 -3.93
C ASP A 37 -10.78 2.64 -5.11
N CYS A 38 -9.63 3.25 -4.80
CA CYS A 38 -8.61 3.60 -5.79
C CYS A 38 -8.02 2.33 -6.44
N LEU A 39 -7.62 1.34 -5.63
CA LEU A 39 -7.10 0.08 -6.12
C LEU A 39 -8.14 -0.69 -6.92
N GLN A 40 -9.39 -0.71 -6.47
CA GLN A 40 -10.50 -1.35 -7.18
C GLN A 40 -10.67 -0.74 -8.58
N SER A 41 -10.78 0.59 -8.66
CA SER A 41 -10.92 1.31 -9.93
C SER A 41 -9.75 1.03 -10.87
N PHE A 42 -8.52 1.02 -10.34
CA PHE A 42 -7.32 0.72 -11.10
C PHE A 42 -7.34 -0.72 -11.66
N LEU A 43 -7.65 -1.70 -10.82
CA LEU A 43 -7.67 -3.11 -11.22
C LEU A 43 -8.80 -3.40 -12.22
N GLU A 44 -9.97 -2.79 -12.05
CA GLU A 44 -11.07 -2.88 -12.99
C GLU A 44 -10.69 -2.32 -14.37
N GLY A 45 -9.95 -1.21 -14.40
CA GLY A 45 -9.41 -0.65 -15.63
C GLY A 45 -8.36 -1.52 -16.31
N VAL A 46 -7.36 -2.00 -15.54
CA VAL A 46 -6.24 -2.78 -16.07
C VAL A 46 -6.66 -4.17 -16.54
N PHE A 47 -7.55 -4.84 -15.80
CA PHE A 47 -7.99 -6.21 -16.12
C PHE A 47 -9.34 -6.25 -16.83
N LYS A 48 -9.79 -5.12 -17.39
CA LYS A 48 -11.02 -5.05 -18.18
C LYS A 48 -10.92 -6.04 -19.35
N PRO A 49 -11.92 -6.92 -19.56
CA PRO A 49 -11.91 -7.83 -20.70
C PRO A 49 -11.84 -7.07 -22.04
N ASN A 50 -11.00 -7.56 -22.93
CA ASN A 50 -10.83 -7.05 -24.28
C ASN A 50 -11.01 -8.22 -25.26
N ALA A 51 -11.81 -8.03 -26.32
CA ALA A 51 -12.08 -9.06 -27.33
C ALA A 51 -10.87 -9.35 -28.23
N PHE A 52 -9.88 -8.47 -28.24
CA PHE A 52 -8.70 -8.54 -29.12
C PHE A 52 -7.44 -9.05 -28.41
N GLU A 53 -7.52 -9.35 -27.11
CA GLU A 53 -6.37 -9.73 -26.30
C GLU A 53 -6.69 -10.94 -25.40
N GLU A 54 -5.67 -11.73 -25.10
CA GLU A 54 -5.82 -12.83 -24.14
C GLU A 54 -6.04 -12.27 -22.73
N ARG A 55 -6.99 -12.87 -21.99
CA ARG A 55 -7.38 -12.38 -20.67
C ARG A 55 -6.28 -12.59 -19.64
N ALA A 56 -5.74 -11.49 -19.11
CA ALA A 56 -4.85 -11.53 -17.95
C ALA A 56 -5.61 -11.94 -16.67
N LEU A 57 -5.07 -12.89 -15.91
CA LEU A 57 -5.66 -13.39 -14.67
C LEU A 57 -5.03 -12.71 -13.45
N LEU A 58 -5.80 -11.84 -12.79
CA LEU A 58 -5.41 -11.27 -11.49
C LEU A 58 -5.42 -12.36 -10.41
N ARG A 59 -4.24 -12.71 -9.87
CA ARG A 59 -4.10 -13.76 -8.85
C ARG A 59 -4.23 -13.27 -7.41
N GLY A 60 -4.17 -11.96 -7.19
CA GLY A 60 -4.33 -11.37 -5.88
C GLY A 60 -3.59 -10.04 -5.76
N VAL A 61 -3.90 -9.34 -4.68
CA VAL A 61 -3.24 -8.10 -4.30
C VAL A 61 -2.55 -8.34 -2.97
N TYR A 62 -1.25 -8.04 -2.91
CA TYR A 62 -0.41 -8.26 -1.75
C TYR A 62 0.14 -6.91 -1.28
N PHE A 63 0.03 -6.66 0.02
CA PHE A 63 0.61 -5.49 0.66
C PHE A 63 1.84 -5.95 1.43
N THR A 64 2.98 -5.37 1.10
CA THR A 64 4.26 -5.64 1.76
C THR A 64 4.81 -4.34 2.32
N SER A 65 5.38 -4.40 3.52
CA SER A 65 6.21 -3.32 4.04
C SER A 65 7.65 -3.59 3.64
N GLY A 66 8.31 -2.61 3.01
CA GLY A 66 9.75 -2.64 2.76
C GLY A 66 10.47 -1.61 3.63
N THR A 67 11.74 -1.87 3.96
CA THR A 67 12.65 -0.83 4.44
C THR A 67 12.90 0.16 3.32
N GLN A 68 12.62 1.44 3.55
CA GLN A 68 13.02 2.50 2.63
C GLN A 68 14.47 2.88 2.94
N GLU A 69 15.42 2.13 2.42
CA GLU A 69 16.80 2.59 2.35
C GLU A 69 16.91 3.62 1.21
N GLY A 70 17.06 4.89 1.57
CA GLY A 70 17.01 6.04 0.66
C GLY A 70 15.59 6.34 0.14
N SER A 71 15.25 7.62 -0.02
CA SER A 71 13.96 8.01 -0.61
C SER A 71 13.82 7.37 -2.00
N PRO A 72 12.67 6.76 -2.34
CA PRO A 72 12.42 6.20 -3.68
C PRO A 72 12.64 7.23 -4.80
N ILE A 73 12.39 8.51 -4.52
CA ILE A 73 12.66 9.63 -5.44
C ILE A 73 14.16 9.80 -5.68
N ASP A 74 15.00 9.66 -4.65
CA ASP A 74 16.44 9.90 -4.76
C ASP A 74 17.12 8.89 -5.69
N ARG A 75 16.63 7.65 -5.72
CA ARG A 75 17.10 6.60 -6.65
C ARG A 75 16.72 6.88 -8.11
N LEU A 76 15.50 7.38 -8.35
CA LEU A 76 15.03 7.74 -9.71
C LEU A 76 15.74 8.99 -10.25
N ILE A 77 16.05 9.95 -9.39
CA ILE A 77 16.81 11.15 -9.75
C ILE A 77 18.28 10.79 -10.06
N GLY A 78 18.89 9.91 -9.25
CA GLY A 78 20.27 9.45 -9.48
C GLY A 78 20.47 8.69 -10.79
N SER A 79 19.55 7.83 -11.20
CA SER A 79 19.69 7.04 -12.43
C SER A 79 19.55 7.88 -13.71
N LYS A 80 18.78 8.97 -13.69
CA LYS A 80 18.69 9.89 -14.84
C LYS A 80 19.93 10.78 -14.96
N ALA A 81 20.51 11.20 -13.84
CA ALA A 81 21.73 12.01 -13.82
C ALA A 81 22.98 11.24 -14.30
N GLN A 82 22.97 9.90 -14.27
CA GLN A 82 24.06 9.04 -14.76
C GLN A 82 23.89 8.60 -16.23
N SER A 83 22.77 8.93 -16.88
CA SER A 83 22.50 8.62 -18.30
C SER A 83 22.41 9.87 -19.18
N MET A 84 22.87 11.02 -18.68
CA MET A 84 23.18 12.23 -19.43
C MET A 84 24.67 12.51 -19.30
#